data_AF-W5VSW8-F1
#
_entry.id   AF-W5VSW8-F1
#
_cell.length_a   1.000
_cell.length_b   1.000
_cell.length_c   1.000
_cell.angle_alpha   90.00
_cell.angle_beta   90.00
_cell.angle_gamma   90.00
#
_symmetry.space_group_name_H-M   'P 1'
#
loop_
_entity.id
_entity.type
_entity.pdbx_description
1 polymer ?
#
loop_
_entity_poly.entity_id
_entity_poly.type
_entity_poly.pdbx_seq_one_letter_code
_entity_poly.pdbx_strand_id
1 'polypeptide(L)'
;DKKAHLESMVQLTTRMNALARITLGNVNIAATTSLQAINPLGRELALSRGANVVMPILTPTEQRAQYQLYPGKPCVSHGADGCASCLKMRIASVGKELLTDGSWSDPPHFNQKVLQ
;
A
#
# COMPACT_ATOMS: atom_id res chain seq x y z
N ASP A 1 24.55 8.16 7.46
CA ASP A 1 23.49 9.14 7.13
C ASP A 1 22.12 8.48 7.27
N LYS A 2 21.21 9.07 8.05
CA LYS A 2 19.87 8.54 8.32
C LYS A 2 18.99 8.51 7.06
N LYS A 3 19.12 9.50 6.17
CA LYS A 3 18.32 9.58 4.94
C LYS A 3 18.67 8.44 3.98
N ALA A 4 19.96 8.24 3.73
CA ALA A 4 20.43 7.14 2.89
C ALA A 4 20.00 5.75 3.41
N HIS A 5 20.01 5.56 4.74
CA HIS A 5 19.53 4.32 5.35
C HIS A 5 18.03 4.09 5.10
N LEU A 6 17.21 5.12 5.27
CA LEU A 6 15.77 5.05 5.02
C LEU A 6 15.44 4.75 3.54
N GLU A 7 16.17 5.35 2.60
CA GLU A 7 16.02 5.06 1.18
C GLU A 7 16.40 3.60 0.86
N SER A 8 17.48 3.09 1.46
CA SER A 8 17.87 1.67 1.36
C SER A 8 16.79 0.74 1.89
N MET A 9 16.16 1.08 3.01
CA MET A 9 15.04 0.30 3.58
C MET A 9 13.83 0.24 2.65
N VAL A 10 13.49 1.33 1.94
CA VAL A 10 12.43 1.32 0.93
C VAL A 10 12.78 0.40 -0.23
N GLN A 11 14.02 0.42 -0.70
CA GLN A 11 14.48 -0.49 -1.77
C GLN A 11 14.41 -1.95 -1.31
N LEU A 12 14.90 -2.28 -0.12
CA LEU A 12 14.86 -3.63 0.42
C LEU A 12 13.42 -4.13 0.59
N THR A 13 12.55 -3.31 1.19
CA THR A 13 11.15 -3.67 1.41
C THR A 13 10.41 -3.93 0.10
N THR A 14 10.62 -3.09 -0.91
CA THR A 14 9.95 -3.28 -2.21
C THR A 14 10.58 -4.39 -3.05
N ARG A 15 11.85 -4.76 -2.83
CA ARG A 15 12.42 -6.01 -3.36
C ARG A 15 11.75 -7.23 -2.73
N MET A 16 11.43 -7.19 -1.43
CA MET A 16 10.66 -8.25 -0.78
C MET A 16 9.25 -8.39 -1.35
N ASN A 17 8.59 -7.28 -1.71
CA ASN A 17 7.30 -7.34 -2.43
C ASN A 17 7.43 -8.06 -3.77
N ALA A 18 8.47 -7.75 -4.55
CA ALA A 18 8.72 -8.38 -5.83
C ALA A 18 9.04 -9.87 -5.67
N LEU A 19 9.87 -10.21 -4.68
CA LEU A 19 10.20 -11.59 -4.34
C LEU A 19 8.93 -12.37 -3.95
N ALA A 20 8.11 -11.83 -3.06
CA ALA A 20 6.84 -12.45 -2.65
C ALA A 20 5.90 -12.67 -3.83
N ARG A 21 5.81 -11.72 -4.77
CA ARG A 21 5.02 -11.90 -6.00
C ARG A 21 5.54 -13.06 -6.84
N ILE A 22 6.85 -13.16 -7.03
CA ILE A 22 7.48 -14.22 -7.83
C ILE A 22 7.30 -15.59 -7.18
N THR A 23 7.44 -15.69 -5.85
CA THR A 23 7.45 -16.97 -5.14
C THR A 23 6.05 -17.46 -4.75
N LEU A 24 5.13 -16.54 -4.42
CA LEU A 24 3.79 -16.87 -3.93
C LEU A 24 2.70 -16.74 -5.00
N GLY A 25 3.03 -16.27 -6.20
CA GLY A 25 2.07 -16.13 -7.29
C GLY A 25 0.98 -15.10 -6.99
N ASN A 26 -0.30 -15.45 -7.20
CA ASN A 26 -1.45 -14.54 -7.15
C ASN A 26 -1.98 -14.25 -5.74
N VAL A 27 -1.08 -13.98 -4.78
CA VAL A 27 -1.45 -13.53 -3.42
C VAL A 27 -1.70 -12.02 -3.37
N ASN A 28 -2.44 -11.59 -2.34
CA ASN A 28 -2.62 -10.18 -2.03
C ASN A 28 -1.41 -9.64 -1.25
N ILE A 29 -0.81 -8.57 -1.77
CA ILE A 29 0.36 -7.90 -1.18
C ILE A 29 0.02 -6.43 -1.02
N ALA A 30 0.11 -5.92 0.22
CA ALA A 30 -0.24 -4.55 0.55
C ALA A 30 0.89 -3.56 0.21
N ALA A 31 0.54 -2.49 -0.48
CA ALA A 31 1.33 -1.27 -0.60
C ALA A 31 1.10 -0.41 0.65
N THR A 32 1.91 -0.64 1.68
CA THR A 32 1.67 -0.14 3.04
C THR A 32 1.82 1.38 3.17
N THR A 33 1.10 1.96 4.14
CA THR A 33 1.20 3.39 4.49
C THR A 33 2.56 3.77 5.07
N SER A 34 3.32 2.82 5.63
CA SER A 34 4.65 3.09 6.19
C SER A 34 5.68 3.44 5.12
N LEU A 35 5.59 2.83 3.93
CA LEU A 35 6.45 3.20 2.80
C LEU A 35 6.30 4.66 2.40
N GLN A 36 5.06 5.18 2.47
CA GLN A 36 4.77 6.57 2.13
C GLN A 36 5.31 7.57 3.18
N ALA A 37 5.45 7.15 4.43
CA ALA A 37 6.06 7.96 5.49
C ALA A 37 7.58 8.09 5.32
N ILE A 38 8.21 7.13 4.64
CA ILE A 38 9.65 7.15 4.35
C ILE A 38 9.93 7.83 3.01
N ASN A 39 9.13 7.53 1.98
CA ASN A 39 9.25 8.11 0.65
C ASN A 39 7.85 8.52 0.15
N PRO A 40 7.62 9.76 -0.30
CA PRO A 40 6.32 10.22 -0.80
C PRO A 40 5.69 9.35 -1.91
N LEU A 41 6.52 8.63 -2.68
CA LEU A 41 6.13 7.70 -3.75
C LEU A 41 6.24 6.22 -3.32
N GLY A 42 6.43 5.93 -2.03
CA GLY A 42 6.68 4.58 -1.54
C GLY A 42 5.55 3.58 -1.84
N ARG A 43 4.30 4.05 -1.88
CA ARG A 43 3.14 3.21 -2.20
C ARG A 43 3.13 2.83 -3.68
N GLU A 44 3.39 3.80 -4.55
CA GLU A 44 3.52 3.65 -6.01
C GLU A 44 4.65 2.69 -6.35
N LEU A 45 5.81 2.85 -5.69
CA LEU A 45 6.93 1.93 -5.84
C LEU A 45 6.56 0.49 -5.45
N ALA A 46 5.81 0.28 -4.37
CA ALA A 46 5.34 -1.04 -4.00
C ALA A 46 4.35 -1.62 -5.02
N LEU A 47 3.40 -0.81 -5.49
CA LEU A 47 2.43 -1.21 -6.52
C LEU A 47 3.12 -1.62 -7.83
N SER A 48 4.14 -0.86 -8.24
CA SER A 48 4.96 -1.20 -9.42
C SER A 48 5.86 -2.42 -9.21
N ARG A 49 6.00 -2.92 -7.97
CA ARG A 49 6.89 -4.03 -7.59
C ARG A 49 6.12 -5.20 -6.97
N GLY A 50 4.91 -5.46 -7.46
CA GLY A 50 4.15 -6.68 -7.16
C GLY A 50 3.05 -6.53 -6.10
N ALA A 51 2.95 -5.39 -5.41
CA ALA A 51 1.80 -5.11 -4.55
C ALA A 51 0.54 -4.84 -5.36
N ASN A 52 -0.61 -5.25 -4.84
CA ASN A 52 -1.92 -5.10 -5.48
C ASN A 52 -3.03 -4.65 -4.52
N VAL A 53 -2.73 -4.48 -3.23
CA VAL A 53 -3.69 -3.99 -2.24
C VAL A 53 -3.24 -2.62 -1.72
N VAL A 54 -4.20 -1.70 -1.56
CA VAL A 54 -4.01 -0.42 -0.90
C VAL A 54 -4.93 -0.31 0.30
N MET A 55 -4.50 0.39 1.35
CA MET A 55 -5.29 0.59 2.56
C MET A 55 -5.51 2.09 2.78
N PRO A 56 -6.74 2.60 2.61
CA PRO A 56 -7.08 3.97 2.98
C PRO A 56 -7.11 4.11 4.51
N ILE A 57 -6.82 5.31 5.02
CA ILE A 57 -7.01 5.61 6.44
C ILE A 57 -8.47 6.00 6.63
N LEU A 58 -9.24 5.12 7.27
CA LEU A 58 -10.66 5.34 7.58
C LEU A 58 -10.89 5.89 8.99
N THR A 59 -9.84 5.94 9.83
CA THR A 59 -9.94 6.44 11.20
C THR A 59 -10.48 7.88 11.21
N PRO A 60 -11.46 8.21 12.08
CA PRO A 60 -11.93 9.58 12.29
C PRO A 60 -10.77 10.52 12.63
N THR A 61 -10.80 11.75 12.12
CA THR A 61 -9.67 12.69 12.19
C THR A 61 -9.25 12.96 13.65
N GLU A 62 -10.21 13.06 14.55
CA GLU A 62 -10.01 13.33 15.99
C GLU A 62 -9.19 12.22 16.67
N GLN A 63 -9.30 11.00 16.14
CA GLN A 63 -8.67 9.79 16.68
C GLN A 63 -7.33 9.45 16.01
N ARG A 64 -6.95 10.12 14.91
CA ARG A 64 -5.74 9.77 14.15
C ARG A 64 -4.45 10.02 14.92
N ALA A 65 -4.41 11.10 15.70
CA ALA A 65 -3.26 11.43 16.55
C ALA A 65 -3.01 10.35 17.62
N GLN A 66 -4.06 9.66 18.07
CA GLN A 66 -3.97 8.61 19.09
C GLN A 66 -3.39 7.30 18.54
N TYR A 67 -3.31 7.14 17.21
CA TYR A 67 -2.78 5.94 16.55
C TYR A 67 -1.56 6.26 15.69
N GLN A 68 -0.48 6.68 16.35
CA GLN A 68 0.79 7.08 15.72
C GLN A 68 1.89 6.02 15.93
N LEU A 69 1.85 4.95 15.13
CA LEU A 69 2.83 3.86 15.18
C LEU A 69 4.27 4.28 14.81
N TYR A 70 4.42 5.34 14.01
CA TYR A 70 5.70 5.83 13.53
C TYR A 70 5.63 7.34 13.22
N PRO A 71 6.77 8.07 13.32
CA PRO A 71 6.83 9.47 12.93
C PRO A 71 6.61 9.63 11.41
N GLY A 72 6.00 10.74 11.00
CA GLY A 72 5.75 11.02 9.58
C GLY A 72 4.60 10.23 8.95
N LYS A 73 3.71 9.62 9.76
CA LYS A 73 2.50 8.97 9.24
C LYS A 73 1.69 9.95 8.38
N PRO A 74 1.39 9.62 7.10
CA PRO A 74 0.66 10.52 6.21
C PRO A 74 -0.81 10.65 6.63
N CYS A 75 -1.45 11.72 6.17
CA CYS A 75 -2.89 12.01 6.34
C CYS A 75 -3.37 12.13 7.80
N VAL A 76 -2.53 12.64 8.71
CA VAL A 76 -2.98 12.97 10.08
C VAL A 76 -3.97 14.16 10.08
N SER A 77 -3.88 15.06 9.09
CA SER A 77 -4.68 16.29 8.99
C SER A 77 -5.69 16.36 7.82
N HIS A 78 -5.71 15.41 6.89
CA HIS A 78 -6.60 15.45 5.71
C HIS A 78 -7.91 14.70 5.97
N GLY A 79 -9.09 15.26 5.62
CA GLY A 79 -10.39 14.56 5.79
C GLY A 79 -10.48 13.20 5.05
N ALA A 80 -11.35 12.30 5.50
CA ALA A 80 -11.49 10.94 4.97
C ALA A 80 -11.83 10.90 3.47
N ASP A 81 -12.69 11.78 2.99
CA ASP A 81 -13.12 11.85 1.58
C ASP A 81 -11.99 12.27 0.63
N GLY A 82 -11.07 13.11 1.10
CA GLY A 82 -9.88 13.52 0.34
C GLY A 82 -8.85 12.39 0.17
N CYS A 83 -8.85 11.39 1.06
CA CYS A 83 -7.93 10.26 0.96
C CYS A 83 -8.30 9.31 -0.18
N ALA A 84 -9.59 9.07 -0.43
CA ALA A 84 -10.02 8.12 -1.47
C ALA A 84 -9.72 8.64 -2.88
N SER A 85 -10.03 9.91 -3.17
CA SER A 85 -9.73 10.54 -4.47
C SER A 85 -8.23 10.65 -4.72
N CYS A 86 -7.45 11.07 -3.73
CA CYS A 86 -5.98 11.10 -3.80
C CYS A 86 -5.41 9.71 -4.06
N LEU A 87 -5.94 8.68 -3.39
CA LEU A 87 -5.52 7.30 -3.59
C LEU A 87 -5.81 6.82 -5.02
N LYS A 88 -6.99 7.12 -5.56
CA LYS A 88 -7.35 6.78 -6.95
C LYS A 88 -6.38 7.40 -7.95
N MET A 89 -6.04 8.69 -7.79
CA MET A 89 -5.08 9.37 -8.67
C MET A 89 -3.67 8.74 -8.60
N ARG A 90 -3.20 8.38 -7.40
CA ARG A 90 -1.88 7.75 -7.21
C ARG A 90 -1.81 6.32 -7.75
N ILE A 91 -2.92 5.60 -7.77
CA ILE A 91 -3.01 4.27 -8.39
C ILE A 91 -2.97 4.41 -9.92
N ALA A 92 -3.72 5.38 -10.45
CA ALA A 92 -3.72 5.67 -11.89
C ALA A 92 -2.35 6.11 -12.40
N SER A 93 -1.56 6.86 -11.61
CA SER A 93 -0.21 7.30 -12.01
C SER A 93 0.79 6.17 -12.20
N VAL A 94 0.52 4.97 -11.69
CA VAL A 94 1.33 3.76 -11.92
C VAL A 94 0.71 2.80 -12.93
N GLY A 95 -0.28 3.25 -13.70
CA GLY A 95 -0.95 2.44 -14.72
C GLY A 95 -1.79 1.30 -14.13
N LYS A 96 -2.31 1.48 -12.91
CA LYS A 96 -3.23 0.55 -12.26
C LYS A 96 -4.61 1.17 -12.10
N GLU A 97 -5.60 0.33 -11.86
CA GLU A 97 -6.98 0.74 -11.62
C GLU A 97 -7.44 0.27 -10.24
N LEU A 98 -8.27 1.09 -9.60
CA LEU A 98 -8.89 0.72 -8.33
C LEU A 98 -10.09 -0.17 -8.62
N LEU A 99 -10.17 -1.32 -7.96
CA LEU A 99 -11.34 -2.17 -7.99
C LEU A 99 -12.50 -1.47 -7.26
N THR A 100 -13.63 -1.25 -7.95
CA THR A 100 -14.81 -0.55 -7.42
C THR A 100 -16.10 -1.34 -7.52
N ASP A 101 -16.04 -2.63 -7.86
CA ASP A 101 -17.22 -3.48 -8.06
C ASP A 101 -17.91 -3.91 -6.75
N GLY A 102 -17.32 -3.58 -5.59
CA GLY A 102 -17.84 -3.92 -4.27
C GLY A 102 -17.68 -5.40 -3.89
N SER A 103 -17.02 -6.20 -4.73
CA SER A 103 -16.75 -7.60 -4.45
C SER A 103 -15.63 -7.76 -3.41
N TRP A 104 -15.73 -8.79 -2.57
CA TRP A 104 -14.63 -9.20 -1.70
C TRP A 104 -13.51 -9.81 -2.57
N SER A 105 -12.40 -9.08 -2.69
CA SER A 105 -11.27 -9.48 -3.56
C SER A 105 -10.27 -10.37 -2.81
N ASP A 106 -10.70 -11.59 -2.50
CA ASP A 106 -9.79 -12.61 -1.97
C ASP A 106 -8.71 -12.96 -3.01
N PRO A 107 -7.49 -13.37 -2.58
CA PRO A 107 -6.42 -13.65 -3.51
C PRO A 107 -6.82 -14.81 -4.45
N PRO A 108 -6.70 -14.67 -5.79
CA PRO A 108 -7.05 -15.74 -6.72
C PRO A 108 -6.28 -17.04 -6.48
N HIS A 109 -5.09 -16.96 -5.89
CA HIS A 109 -4.31 -18.12 -5.47
C HIS A 109 -5.03 -19.01 -4.43
N PHE A 110 -5.90 -18.44 -3.59
CA PHE A 110 -6.72 -19.20 -2.64
C PHE A 110 -7.69 -20.14 -3.39
N ASN A 111 -8.35 -19.64 -4.43
CA ASN A 111 -9.34 -20.38 -5.21
C ASN A 111 -8.72 -21.52 -6.05
N GLN A 112 -7.46 -21.40 -6.48
CA GLN A 112 -6.78 -22.46 -7.24
C GLN A 112 -6.42 -23.70 -6.42
N LYS A 113 -6.22 -23.57 -5.10
CA LYS A 113 -5.90 -24.72 -4.23
C LYS A 113 -7.12 -25.43 -3.66
N VAL A 114 -8.26 -24.74 -3.52
CA VAL A 114 -9.50 -25.35 -3.01
C VAL A 114 -10.19 -26.24 -4.05
N LEU A 115 -9.80 -26.10 -5.32
CA LEU A 115 -10.33 -26.85 -6.46
C LEU A 115 -9.38 -27.96 -6.97
N GLN A 116 -8.27 -28.23 -6.27
CA GLN A 116 -7.37 -29.37 -6.50
C GLN A 116 -7.46 -30.34 -5.33
#